data_AF-A0A3M1U5F0-F1
#
_entry.id   AF-A0A3M1U5F0-F1
#
_cell.length_a   1.000
_cell.length_b   1.000
_cell.length_c   1.000
_cell.angle_alpha   90.00
_cell.angle_beta   90.00
_cell.angle_gamma   90.00
#
_symmetry.space_group_name_H-M   'P 1'
#
loop_
_entity.id
_entity.type
_entity.pdbx_description
1 polymer ?
#
loop_
_entity_poly.entity_id
_entity_poly.type
_entity_poly.pdbx_seq_one_letter_code
_entity_poly.pdbx_strand_id
1 'polypeptide(L)'
;LADFVEQAAVLRADALAAVEQRAAESLHRATHALKGSSASVGARALSEAAKAVDDCARVGNLEEAVARLQALWEELDAVCREVEEWSRRAA
;
A
#
# COMPACT_ATOMS: atom_id res chain seq x y z
N LEU A 1 16.22 0.07 -0.28
CA LEU A 1 14.98 -0.60 -0.73
C LEU A 1 14.52 -1.70 0.22
N ALA A 2 15.42 -2.34 1.01
CA ALA A 2 15.00 -3.22 2.10
C ALA A 2 14.02 -2.53 3.08
N ASP A 3 14.35 -1.29 3.48
CA ASP A 3 13.49 -0.45 4.33
C ASP A 3 12.09 -0.23 3.75
N PHE A 4 11.96 -0.18 2.41
CA PHE A 4 10.66 -0.05 1.75
C PHE A 4 9.80 -1.29 1.98
N VAL A 5 10.37 -2.49 1.84
CA VAL A 5 9.64 -3.77 2.03
C VAL A 5 9.17 -3.91 3.47
N GLU A 6 10.03 -3.58 4.43
CA GLU A 6 9.68 -3.59 5.86
C GLU A 6 8.55 -2.60 6.17
N GLN A 7 8.69 -1.35 5.71
CA GLN A 7 7.65 -0.34 5.90
C GLN A 7 6.33 -0.75 5.25
N ALA A 8 6.37 -1.29 4.03
CA ALA A 8 5.16 -1.69 3.32
C ALA A 8 4.43 -2.85 4.02
N ALA A 9 5.14 -3.77 4.67
CA ALA A 9 4.54 -4.83 5.48
C ALA A 9 3.77 -4.26 6.68
N VAL A 10 4.34 -3.27 7.39
CA VAL A 10 3.67 -2.57 8.49
C VAL A 10 2.41 -1.85 7.99
N LEU A 11 2.53 -1.08 6.91
CA LEU A 11 1.41 -0.33 6.35
C LEU A 11 0.27 -1.25 5.84
N ARG A 12 0.61 -2.43 5.30
CA ARG A 12 -0.38 -3.45 4.93
C ARG A 12 -1.12 -3.97 6.16
N ALA A 13 -0.41 -4.30 7.24
CA ALA A 13 -1.02 -4.76 8.48
C ALA A 13 -1.96 -3.69 9.07
N ASP A 14 -1.52 -2.42 9.10
CA ASP A 14 -2.33 -1.30 9.57
C ASP A 14 -3.59 -1.09 8.72
N ALA A 15 -3.47 -1.19 7.39
CA ALA A 15 -4.60 -1.07 6.48
C ALA A 15 -5.63 -2.20 6.67
N LEU A 16 -5.18 -3.44 6.84
CA LEU A 16 -6.06 -4.59 7.11
C LEU A 16 -6.78 -4.44 8.46
N ALA A 17 -6.06 -4.06 9.51
CA ALA A 17 -6.66 -3.79 10.82
C ALA A 17 -7.69 -2.64 10.76
N ALA A 18 -7.41 -1.59 9.99
CA ALA A 18 -8.34 -0.49 9.77
C ALA A 18 -9.64 -0.93 9.08
N VAL A 19 -9.55 -1.86 8.13
CA VAL A 19 -10.73 -2.44 7.45
C VAL A 19 -11.57 -3.24 8.43
N GLU A 20 -10.95 -4.12 9.23
CA GLU A 20 -11.64 -4.93 10.24
C GLU A 20 -12.36 -4.05 11.27
N GLN A 21 -11.73 -2.94 11.67
CA GLN A 21 -12.28 -1.99 12.65
C GLN A 21 -13.24 -0.96 12.01
N ARG A 22 -13.46 -1.02 10.70
CA ARG A 22 -14.20 0.00 9.93
C ARG A 22 -13.71 1.43 10.19
N ALA A 23 -12.40 1.59 10.35
CA ALA A 23 -11.74 2.84 10.69
C ALA A 23 -11.20 3.54 9.41
N ALA A 24 -12.08 4.30 8.73
CA ALA A 24 -11.75 4.97 7.47
C ALA A 24 -10.52 5.90 7.56
N GLU A 25 -10.40 6.65 8.65
CA GLU A 25 -9.26 7.54 8.85
C GLU A 25 -7.93 6.78 9.00
N SER A 26 -7.94 5.63 9.69
CA SER A 26 -6.76 4.77 9.83
C SER A 26 -6.36 4.17 8.48
N LEU A 27 -7.35 3.72 7.68
CA LEU A 27 -7.09 3.22 6.33
C LEU A 27 -6.52 4.31 5.42
N HIS A 28 -7.06 5.53 5.51
CA HIS A 28 -6.55 6.70 4.80
C HIS A 28 -5.09 6.96 5.16
N ARG A 29 -4.73 7.01 6.45
CA ARG A 29 -3.33 7.25 6.86
C ARG A 29 -2.36 6.18 6.34
N ALA A 30 -2.72 4.90 6.46
CA ALA A 30 -1.88 3.79 6.01
C ALA A 30 -1.66 3.82 4.49
N THR A 31 -2.74 4.00 3.72
CA THR A 31 -2.67 4.07 2.24
C THR A 31 -2.02 5.35 1.73
N HIS A 32 -2.17 6.46 2.45
CA HIS A 32 -1.48 7.72 2.16
C HIS A 32 0.05 7.58 2.30
N ALA A 33 0.50 6.97 3.40
CA ALA A 33 1.91 6.69 3.63
C ALA A 33 2.46 5.73 2.57
N LEU A 34 1.70 4.67 2.23
CA LEU A 34 2.10 3.69 1.20
C LEU A 34 2.23 4.35 -0.17
N LYS A 35 1.29 5.24 -0.55
CA LYS A 35 1.35 6.03 -1.78
C LYS A 35 2.64 6.85 -1.87
N GLY A 36 2.99 7.58 -0.81
CA GLY A 36 4.19 8.42 -0.76
C GLY A 36 5.49 7.61 -0.80
N SER A 37 5.55 6.51 -0.03
CA SER A 37 6.71 5.60 -0.04
C SER A 37 6.91 4.97 -1.43
N SER A 38 5.83 4.52 -2.05
CA SER A 38 5.83 3.94 -3.41
C SER A 38 6.28 4.95 -4.47
N ALA A 39 5.81 6.20 -4.41
CA ALA A 39 6.24 7.26 -5.31
C ALA A 39 7.76 7.54 -5.18
N SER A 40 8.27 7.50 -3.94
CA SER A 40 9.68 7.80 -3.65
C SER A 40 10.64 6.75 -4.21
N VAL A 41 10.20 5.49 -4.32
CA VAL A 41 10.97 4.39 -4.93
C VAL A 41 10.67 4.17 -6.41
N GLY A 42 9.82 5.01 -7.01
CA GLY A 42 9.46 4.94 -8.44
C GLY A 42 8.41 3.87 -8.78
N ALA A 43 7.78 3.24 -7.80
CA ALA A 43 6.72 2.24 -7.97
C ALA A 43 5.38 2.92 -8.33
N ARG A 44 5.27 3.41 -9.58
CA ARG A 44 4.14 4.22 -10.05
C ARG A 44 2.79 3.51 -9.95
N ALA A 45 2.69 2.27 -10.43
CA ALA A 45 1.44 1.51 -10.41
C ALA A 45 0.92 1.30 -8.99
N LEU A 46 1.82 0.90 -8.07
CA LEU A 46 1.51 0.79 -6.64
C LEU A 46 1.09 2.14 -6.02
N SER A 47 1.76 3.24 -6.38
CA SER A 47 1.41 4.57 -5.89
C SER A 47 -0.01 4.98 -6.32
N GLU A 48 -0.39 4.71 -7.57
CA GLU A 48 -1.75 4.98 -8.08
C GLU A 48 -2.80 4.06 -7.45
N ALA A 49 -2.49 2.77 -7.26
CA ALA A 49 -3.39 1.86 -6.56
C ALA A 49 -3.62 2.30 -5.09
N ALA A 50 -2.55 2.72 -4.41
CA ALA A 50 -2.63 3.23 -3.04
C ALA A 50 -3.43 4.54 -2.99
N LYS A 51 -3.25 5.42 -3.98
CA LYS A 51 -4.04 6.64 -4.15
C LYS A 51 -5.54 6.36 -4.31
N ALA A 52 -5.91 5.33 -5.08
CA ALA A 52 -7.31 5.00 -5.29
C ALA A 52 -8.01 4.58 -3.97
N VAL A 53 -7.32 3.84 -3.10
CA VAL A 53 -7.83 3.49 -1.76
C VAL A 53 -7.82 4.71 -0.83
N ASP A 54 -6.72 5.49 -0.83
CA ASP A 54 -6.53 6.73 -0.06
C ASP A 54 -7.68 7.72 -0.30
N ASP A 55 -8.06 7.95 -1.56
CA ASP A 55 -9.14 8.87 -1.93
C ASP A 55 -10.51 8.40 -1.44
N CYS A 56 -10.80 7.09 -1.48
CA CYS A 56 -12.05 6.52 -0.99
C CYS A 56 -12.13 6.59 0.55
N ALA A 57 -11.05 6.19 1.22
CA ALA A 57 -10.95 6.21 2.68
C ALA A 57 -11.03 7.64 3.24
N ARG A 58 -10.41 8.62 2.56
CA ARG A 58 -10.45 10.05 2.94
C ARG A 58 -11.86 10.63 2.99
N VAL A 59 -12.77 10.16 2.12
CA VAL A 59 -14.17 10.59 2.13
C VAL A 59 -15.10 9.66 2.91
N GLY A 60 -14.54 8.68 3.64
CA GLY A 60 -15.30 7.73 4.44
C GLY A 60 -15.97 6.60 3.66
N ASN A 61 -15.68 6.47 2.35
CA ASN A 61 -16.25 5.41 1.51
C ASN A 61 -15.44 4.12 1.65
N LEU A 62 -15.62 3.44 2.78
CA LEU A 62 -14.92 2.19 3.10
C LEU A 62 -15.28 1.04 2.17
N GLU A 63 -16.51 0.96 1.69
CA GLU A 63 -16.94 -0.11 0.78
C GLU A 63 -16.14 -0.07 -0.53
N GLU A 64 -16.07 1.10 -1.13
CA GLU A 64 -15.33 1.33 -2.37
C GLU A 64 -13.80 1.26 -2.18
N ALA A 65 -13.32 1.63 -0.99
CA ALA A 65 -11.93 1.43 -0.59
C ALA A 65 -11.58 -0.06 -0.51
N VAL A 66 -12.43 -0.87 0.13
CA VAL A 66 -12.24 -2.33 0.27
C VAL A 66 -12.25 -3.02 -1.09
N ALA A 67 -13.14 -2.61 -2.00
CA ALA A 67 -13.19 -3.15 -3.36
C ALA A 67 -11.88 -2.95 -4.15
N ARG A 68 -11.06 -1.96 -3.78
CA ARG A 68 -9.75 -1.67 -4.40
C ARG A 68 -8.56 -2.34 -3.73
N LEU A 69 -8.73 -2.90 -2.53
CA LEU A 69 -7.61 -3.46 -1.76
C LEU A 69 -6.93 -4.61 -2.47
N GLN A 70 -7.67 -5.43 -3.21
CA GLN A 70 -7.09 -6.53 -3.98
C GLN A 70 -6.04 -6.02 -4.98
N ALA A 71 -6.41 -5.04 -5.80
CA ALA A 71 -5.50 -4.45 -6.78
C ALA A 71 -4.28 -3.79 -6.10
N LEU A 72 -4.49 -3.11 -4.98
CA LEU A 72 -3.40 -2.54 -4.18
C LEU A 72 -2.41 -3.62 -3.70
N TRP A 73 -2.91 -4.74 -3.20
CA TRP A 73 -2.06 -5.82 -2.69
C TRP A 73 -1.34 -6.60 -3.78
N GLU A 74 -1.97 -6.79 -4.94
CA GLU A 74 -1.33 -7.40 -6.11
C GLU A 74 -0.13 -6.55 -6.59
N GLU A 75 -0.29 -5.23 -6.66
CA GLU A 75 0.79 -4.31 -7.01
C GLU A 75 1.90 -4.29 -5.95
N LEU A 76 1.53 -4.34 -4.66
CA LEU A 76 2.51 -4.37 -3.57
C LEU A 76 3.35 -5.65 -3.62
N ASP A 77 2.69 -6.79 -3.81
CA ASP A 77 3.36 -8.09 -3.90
C ASP A 77 4.25 -8.19 -5.14
N ALA A 78 3.92 -7.49 -6.24
CA ALA A 78 4.78 -7.38 -7.42
C ALA A 78 6.06 -6.57 -7.11
N VAL A 79 5.91 -5.37 -6.53
CA VAL A 79 7.05 -4.51 -6.20
C VAL A 79 7.98 -5.15 -5.17
N CYS A 80 7.44 -5.78 -4.12
CA CYS A 80 8.26 -6.47 -3.13
C CYS A 80 9.10 -7.60 -3.75
N ARG A 81 8.51 -8.40 -4.65
CA ARG A 81 9.24 -9.44 -5.39
C ARG A 81 10.38 -8.85 -6.24
N GLU A 82 10.12 -7.77 -6.97
CA GLU A 82 11.15 -7.10 -7.78
C GLU A 82 12.32 -6.58 -6.92
N VAL A 83 12.03 -5.99 -5.76
CA VAL A 83 13.05 -5.50 -4.81
C VAL A 83 13.89 -6.65 -4.25
N GLU A 84 13.26 -7.76 -3.87
CA GLU A 84 13.94 -8.95 -3.36
C GLU A 84 14.83 -9.59 -4.44
N GLU A 85 14.33 -9.70 -5.68
CA GLU A 85 15.10 -10.20 -6.81
C GLU A 85 16.32 -9.32 -7.12
N TRP A 86 16.14 -8.01 -7.11
CA TRP A 86 17.25 -7.07 -7.30
C TRP A 86 18.31 -7.21 -6.19
N SER A 87 17.87 -7.33 -4.94
CA SER A 87 18.75 -7.53 -3.79
C SER A 87 19.55 -8.84 -3.88
N ARG A 88 18.91 -9.94 -4.35
CA ARG A 88 19.60 -11.22 -4.58
C ARG A 88 20.62 -11.17 -5.72
N ARG A 89 20.36 -10.38 -6.77
CA ARG A 89 21.29 -10.24 -7.91
C ARG A 89 22.49 -9.33 -7.61
N ALA A 90 22.33 -8.39 -6.68
CA ALA A 90 23.35 -7.43 -6.30
C ALA A 90 24.30 -7.93 -5.19
N ALA A 91 23.99 -9.09 -4.59
CA ALA A 91 24.81 -9.79 -3.60
C ALA A 91 25.73 -10.82 -4.28
#